data_AF-A0AAU6E4P0-F1
#
_entry.id   AF-A0AAU6E4P0-F1
#
_cell.length_a   1.000
_cell.length_b   1.000
_cell.length_c   1.000
_cell.angle_alpha   90.00
_cell.angle_beta   90.00
_cell.angle_gamma   90.00
#
_symmetry.space_group_name_H-M   'P 1'
#
loop_
_entity.id
_entity.type
_entity.pdbx_description
1 polymer ?
#
loop_
_entity_poly.entity_id
_entity_poly.type
_entity_poly.pdbx_seq_one_letter_code
_entity_poly.pdbx_strand_id
1 'polypeptide(L)'
;MPPRTKQPERQPARPVRPVTITAVVDPVAALASENLDDNLYFYDTNKTAGSTGFGTPALHSRVRKGDILLWNVIPLECETYVSLSDIEIDPRIAEPTQKVYPGTDIVFWTAEIKQDLTEPVPYRLSFLLGTVSTPFTPTARPTLTGPANEGKEGR
;
A
#
# COMPACT_ATOMS: atom_id res chain seq x y z
N MET A 1 -18.61 -52.04 -13.65
CA MET A 1 -18.02 -50.94 -12.87
C MET A 1 -18.23 -49.64 -13.63
N PRO A 2 -18.84 -48.59 -13.05
CA PRO A 2 -18.93 -47.30 -13.72
C PRO A 2 -17.56 -46.59 -13.69
N PRO A 3 -17.24 -45.76 -14.70
CA PRO A 3 -15.98 -45.02 -14.73
C PRO A 3 -15.99 -43.89 -13.70
N ARG A 4 -14.91 -43.81 -12.92
CA ARG A 4 -14.69 -42.82 -11.87
C ARG A 4 -14.41 -41.45 -12.54
N THR A 5 -15.32 -40.50 -12.40
CA THR A 5 -15.15 -39.12 -12.87
C THR A 5 -13.95 -38.50 -12.14
N LYS A 6 -12.86 -38.21 -12.86
CA LYS A 6 -11.73 -37.47 -12.31
C LYS A 6 -12.21 -36.05 -11.99
N GLN A 7 -12.20 -35.67 -10.72
CA GLN A 7 -12.38 -34.28 -10.32
C GLN A 7 -11.26 -33.44 -10.96
N PRO A 8 -11.56 -32.22 -11.46
CA PRO A 8 -10.54 -31.34 -11.99
C PRO A 8 -9.58 -30.96 -10.86
N GLU A 9 -8.30 -31.27 -11.02
CA GLU A 9 -7.23 -30.79 -10.15
C GLU A 9 -7.33 -29.27 -10.06
N ARG A 10 -7.57 -28.75 -8.84
CA ARG A 10 -7.38 -27.34 -8.55
C ARG A 10 -5.91 -27.03 -8.82
N GLN A 11 -5.64 -26.32 -9.91
CA GLN A 11 -4.33 -25.72 -10.14
C GLN A 11 -3.94 -24.94 -8.88
N PRO A 12 -2.73 -25.14 -8.33
CA PRO A 12 -2.29 -24.34 -7.20
C PRO A 12 -2.28 -22.87 -7.64
N ALA A 13 -3.02 -22.03 -6.91
CA ALA A 13 -3.05 -20.60 -7.16
C ALA A 13 -1.61 -20.08 -7.23
N ARG A 14 -1.27 -19.37 -8.31
CA ARG A 14 0.02 -18.68 -8.45
C ARG A 14 0.26 -17.89 -7.15
N PRO A 15 1.42 -17.99 -6.49
CA PRO A 15 1.68 -17.22 -5.29
C PRO A 15 1.54 -15.75 -5.64
N VAL A 16 0.46 -15.12 -5.16
CA VAL A 16 0.16 -13.71 -5.35
C VAL A 16 1.17 -12.96 -4.50
N ARG A 17 2.17 -12.36 -5.13
CA ARG A 17 3.10 -11.49 -4.42
C ARG A 17 2.32 -10.22 -4.04
N PRO A 18 2.35 -9.79 -2.78
CA PRO A 18 1.65 -8.58 -2.37
C PRO A 18 2.21 -7.36 -3.10
N VAL A 19 1.35 -6.39 -3.35
CA VAL A 19 1.74 -5.04 -3.77
C VAL A 19 2.24 -4.33 -2.52
N THR A 20 3.56 -4.27 -2.37
CA THR A 20 4.18 -3.59 -1.23
C THR A 20 4.28 -2.11 -1.53
N ILE A 21 3.77 -1.28 -0.64
CA ILE A 21 3.83 0.18 -0.67
C ILE A 21 4.71 0.62 0.49
N THR A 22 5.87 1.19 0.18
CA THR A 22 6.86 1.62 1.16
C THR A 22 6.85 3.13 1.28
N ALA A 23 6.57 3.61 2.50
CA ALA A 23 6.79 4.98 2.90
C ALA A 23 8.24 5.15 3.36
N VAL A 24 8.99 6.03 2.72
CA VAL A 24 10.30 6.47 3.19
C VAL A 24 10.12 7.85 3.80
N VAL A 25 10.50 8.01 5.07
CA VAL A 25 10.30 9.25 5.84
C VAL A 25 11.65 9.81 6.25
N ASP A 26 11.87 11.11 6.06
CA ASP A 26 12.90 11.86 6.78
C ASP A 26 12.27 12.45 8.06
N PRO A 27 12.39 11.77 9.21
CA PRO A 27 11.70 12.20 10.40
C PRO A 27 12.37 13.42 11.06
N VAL A 28 13.68 13.62 10.87
CA VAL A 28 14.40 14.74 11.47
C VAL A 28 13.97 16.03 10.80
N ALA A 29 13.95 16.05 9.46
CA ALA A 29 13.47 17.19 8.71
C ALA A 29 11.98 17.45 8.96
N ALA A 30 11.14 16.41 9.01
CA ALA A 30 9.71 16.55 9.28
C ALA A 30 9.40 17.09 10.68
N LEU A 31 10.15 16.68 11.70
CA LEU A 31 10.03 17.21 13.06
C LEU A 31 10.49 18.66 13.14
N ALA A 32 11.57 19.02 12.43
CA ALA A 32 12.11 20.38 12.42
C ALA A 32 11.23 21.37 11.67
N SER A 33 10.56 20.94 10.59
CA SER A 33 9.69 21.77 9.76
C SER A 33 8.22 21.73 10.15
N GLU A 34 7.83 20.82 11.05
CA GLU A 34 6.45 20.46 11.34
C GLU A 34 5.63 20.08 10.08
N ASN A 35 6.31 19.63 9.02
CA ASN A 35 5.71 19.31 7.73
C ASN A 35 6.25 17.97 7.21
N LEU A 36 5.33 17.03 6.97
CA LEU A 36 5.67 15.71 6.44
C LEU A 36 5.60 15.63 4.91
N ASP A 37 4.86 16.50 4.23
CA ASP A 37 4.65 16.43 2.78
C ASP A 37 5.98 16.53 2.00
N ASP A 38 6.91 17.38 2.42
CA ASP A 38 8.21 17.55 1.74
C ASP A 38 9.25 16.49 2.14
N ASN A 39 8.94 15.67 3.14
CA ASN A 39 9.84 14.74 3.82
C ASN A 39 9.35 13.28 3.74
N LEU A 40 8.43 13.01 2.80
CA LEU A 40 7.78 11.72 2.61
C LEU A 40 7.86 11.29 1.16
N TYR A 41 8.30 10.05 0.94
CA TYR A 41 8.48 9.49 -0.40
C TYR A 41 7.89 8.10 -0.46
N PHE A 42 7.04 7.86 -1.46
CA PHE A 42 6.42 6.55 -1.63
C PHE A 42 7.00 5.77 -2.82
N TYR A 43 7.09 4.46 -2.62
CA TYR A 43 7.45 3.49 -3.63
C TYR A 43 6.52 2.29 -3.55
N ASP A 44 6.36 1.56 -4.66
CA ASP A 44 5.73 0.26 -4.65
C ASP A 44 6.45 -0.79 -5.52
N THR A 45 5.99 -2.03 -5.42
CA THR A 45 6.49 -3.16 -6.21
C THR A 45 5.82 -3.31 -7.59
N ASN A 46 4.90 -2.42 -7.95
CA ASN A 46 4.04 -2.52 -9.14
C ASN A 46 4.39 -1.54 -10.26
N LYS A 47 5.63 -1.02 -10.27
CA LYS A 47 6.16 -0.19 -11.37
C LYS A 47 5.93 -0.81 -12.76
N THR A 48 6.18 -2.11 -12.92
CA THR A 48 5.99 -2.81 -14.19
C THR A 48 4.51 -3.02 -14.56
N ALA A 49 3.61 -2.93 -13.59
CA ALA A 49 2.16 -2.94 -13.81
C ALA A 49 1.61 -1.55 -14.17
N GLY A 50 2.44 -0.50 -14.13
CA GLY A 50 2.05 0.86 -14.50
C GLY A 50 1.66 1.74 -13.30
N SER A 51 2.20 1.48 -12.12
CA SER A 51 2.25 2.48 -11.04
C SER A 51 3.09 3.70 -11.49
N THR A 52 2.81 4.88 -10.93
CA THR A 52 3.51 6.14 -11.24
C THR A 52 3.66 7.01 -9.98
N GLY A 53 4.40 8.13 -10.05
CA GLY A 53 4.57 9.04 -8.91
C GLY A 53 5.58 8.57 -7.85
N PHE A 54 6.47 7.63 -8.22
CA PHE A 54 7.53 7.13 -7.33
C PHE A 54 8.44 8.25 -6.81
N GLY A 55 8.85 8.14 -5.55
CA GLY A 55 9.69 9.15 -4.91
C GLY A 55 8.96 10.46 -4.67
N THR A 56 7.63 10.45 -4.63
CA THR A 56 6.80 11.59 -4.26
C THR A 56 5.74 11.16 -3.23
N PRO A 57 5.13 12.11 -2.50
CA PRO A 57 3.94 11.84 -1.67
C PRO A 57 2.71 11.39 -2.47
N ALA A 58 2.67 11.67 -3.78
CA ALA A 58 1.53 11.41 -4.66
C ALA A 58 1.76 10.12 -5.48
N LEU A 59 2.12 9.01 -4.83
CA LEU A 59 2.24 7.71 -5.49
C LEU A 59 0.87 7.24 -6.01
N HIS A 60 0.86 6.74 -7.24
CA HIS A 60 -0.30 6.12 -7.86
C HIS A 60 -0.01 4.63 -8.04
N SER A 61 -0.52 3.79 -7.12
CA SER A 61 -0.27 2.35 -7.14
C SER A 61 -1.27 1.64 -8.03
N ARG A 62 -0.77 0.83 -8.97
CA ARG A 62 -1.62 -0.03 -9.81
C ARG A 62 -2.03 -1.26 -9.04
N VAL A 63 -3.33 -1.53 -8.96
CA VAL A 63 -3.90 -2.67 -8.25
C VAL A 63 -5.08 -3.28 -9.01
N ARG A 64 -5.44 -4.51 -8.66
CA ARG A 64 -6.59 -5.26 -9.17
C ARG A 64 -7.34 -5.93 -8.02
N LYS A 65 -8.58 -6.34 -8.26
CA LYS A 65 -9.34 -7.16 -7.32
C LYS A 65 -8.54 -8.39 -6.89
N GLY A 66 -8.49 -8.64 -5.59
CA GLY A 66 -7.78 -9.77 -4.98
C GLY A 66 -6.28 -9.52 -4.74
N ASP A 67 -5.74 -8.37 -5.17
CA ASP A 67 -4.38 -8.00 -4.77
C ASP A 67 -4.32 -7.78 -3.26
N ILE A 68 -3.25 -8.29 -2.65
CA ILE A 68 -2.93 -8.00 -1.25
C ILE A 68 -2.02 -6.78 -1.22
N LEU A 69 -2.44 -5.74 -0.52
CA LEU A 69 -1.62 -4.59 -0.19
C LEU A 69 -0.82 -4.87 1.08
N LEU A 70 0.41 -4.39 1.09
CA LEU A 70 1.27 -4.36 2.27
C LEU A 70 1.88 -2.97 2.39
N TRP A 71 1.55 -2.24 3.45
CA TRP A 71 2.22 -0.97 3.75
C TRP A 71 3.27 -1.16 4.83
N ASN A 72 4.44 -0.58 4.59
CA ASN A 72 5.50 -0.48 5.56
C ASN A 72 6.14 0.92 5.53
N VAL A 73 6.89 1.23 6.57
CA VAL A 73 7.61 2.50 6.70
C VAL A 73 9.09 2.22 6.94
N ILE A 74 9.94 3.04 6.34
CA ILE A 74 11.39 3.03 6.50
C ILE A 74 11.82 4.46 6.84
N PRO A 75 12.42 4.70 8.01
CA PRO A 75 13.03 5.99 8.28
C PRO A 75 14.34 6.14 7.49
N LEU A 76 14.60 7.33 6.95
CA LEU A 76 15.86 7.68 6.31
C LEU A 76 17.00 7.71 7.34
N GLU A 77 16.69 8.19 8.56
CA GLU A 77 17.59 8.21 9.71
C GLU A 77 17.30 7.06 10.67
N CYS A 78 18.28 6.17 10.90
CA CYS A 78 18.06 4.92 11.63
C CYS A 78 17.85 5.09 13.15
N GLU A 79 18.22 6.24 13.71
CA GLU A 79 18.11 6.52 15.15
C GLU A 79 16.76 7.13 15.54
N THR A 80 15.94 7.54 14.56
CA THR A 80 14.66 8.18 14.84
C THR A 80 13.50 7.22 14.62
N TYR A 81 12.65 7.11 15.64
CA TYR A 81 11.44 6.29 15.57
C TYR A 81 10.47 6.84 14.51
N VAL A 82 9.96 5.93 13.66
CA VAL A 82 8.87 6.21 12.74
C VAL A 82 7.94 5.02 12.73
N SER A 83 6.64 5.27 12.86
CA SER A 83 5.61 4.24 12.72
C SER A 83 4.42 4.75 11.93
N LEU A 84 3.86 3.89 11.09
CA LEU A 84 2.55 4.11 10.47
C LEU A 84 1.46 3.77 11.49
N SER A 85 0.73 4.79 11.95
CA SER A 85 -0.28 4.66 13.02
C SER A 85 -1.69 4.45 12.51
N ASP A 86 -1.99 4.90 11.29
CA ASP A 86 -3.33 4.75 10.70
C ASP A 86 -3.32 4.76 9.16
N ILE A 87 -4.31 4.09 8.58
CA ILE A 87 -4.60 4.09 7.14
C ILE A 87 -6.10 4.25 6.94
N GLU A 88 -6.51 5.40 6.41
CA GLU A 88 -7.91 5.66 6.06
C GLU A 88 -8.11 5.50 4.54
N ILE A 89 -8.91 4.52 4.17
CA ILE A 89 -9.33 4.24 2.79
C ILE A 89 -10.81 3.82 2.79
N ASP A 90 -11.50 3.99 1.67
CA ASP A 90 -12.89 3.53 1.53
C ASP A 90 -12.99 2.02 1.86
N PRO A 91 -13.76 1.63 2.89
CA PRO A 91 -13.85 0.23 3.34
C PRO A 91 -14.48 -0.70 2.29
N ARG A 92 -15.18 -0.15 1.30
CA ARG A 92 -15.68 -0.90 0.13
C ARG A 92 -14.55 -1.34 -0.80
N ILE A 93 -13.41 -0.66 -0.74
CA ILE A 93 -12.22 -0.94 -1.56
C ILE A 93 -11.26 -1.85 -0.81
N ALA A 94 -10.91 -1.50 0.42
CA ALA A 94 -9.95 -2.23 1.24
C ALA A 94 -10.18 -1.93 2.72
N GLU A 95 -9.87 -2.87 3.61
CA GLU A 95 -9.89 -2.67 5.07
C GLU A 95 -8.49 -2.94 5.63
N PRO A 96 -7.68 -1.89 5.85
CA PRO A 96 -6.35 -2.04 6.43
C PRO A 96 -6.39 -2.65 7.82
N THR A 97 -5.52 -3.63 8.04
CA THR A 97 -5.31 -4.27 9.34
C THR A 97 -3.84 -4.23 9.68
N GLN A 98 -3.54 -3.82 10.91
CA GLN A 98 -2.19 -3.85 11.45
C GLN A 98 -1.83 -5.27 11.90
N LYS A 99 -0.62 -5.71 11.59
CA LYS A 99 -0.05 -7.00 11.98
C LYS A 99 1.41 -6.83 12.37
N VAL A 100 1.96 -7.86 13.02
CA VAL A 100 3.37 -7.94 13.42
C VAL A 100 3.97 -9.22 12.86
N TYR A 101 5.18 -9.15 12.30
CA TYR A 101 5.86 -10.34 11.83
C TYR A 101 6.18 -11.28 13.00
N PRO A 102 5.88 -12.60 12.90
CA PRO A 102 6.11 -13.54 13.99
C PRO A 102 7.55 -13.51 14.50
N GLY A 103 7.71 -13.37 15.83
CA GLY A 103 9.03 -13.35 16.48
C GLY A 103 9.79 -12.03 16.34
N THR A 104 9.14 -10.96 15.91
CA THR A 104 9.73 -9.62 15.78
C THR A 104 8.76 -8.56 16.32
N ASP A 105 9.24 -7.32 16.47
CA ASP A 105 8.39 -6.14 16.71
C ASP A 105 8.10 -5.35 15.43
N ILE A 106 8.37 -5.94 14.25
CA ILE A 106 8.20 -5.28 12.96
C ILE A 106 6.71 -5.27 12.62
N VAL A 107 6.11 -4.10 12.77
CA VAL A 107 4.71 -3.81 12.40
C VAL A 107 4.60 -3.60 10.89
N PHE A 108 3.55 -4.15 10.29
CA PHE A 108 3.13 -3.85 8.93
C PHE A 108 1.61 -3.73 8.85
N TRP A 109 1.12 -3.04 7.85
CA TRP A 109 -0.31 -2.96 7.56
C TRP A 109 -0.64 -3.74 6.30
N THR A 110 -1.80 -4.38 6.23
CA THR A 110 -2.21 -5.16 5.07
C THR A 110 -3.71 -5.11 4.83
N ALA A 111 -4.12 -5.19 3.57
CA ALA A 111 -5.51 -5.28 3.15
C ALA A 111 -5.63 -6.06 1.84
N GLU A 112 -6.80 -6.63 1.57
CA GLU A 112 -7.15 -7.18 0.25
C GLU A 112 -7.99 -6.18 -0.53
N ILE A 113 -7.71 -6.00 -1.82
CA ILE A 113 -8.54 -5.21 -2.73
C ILE A 113 -9.83 -5.97 -3.05
N LYS A 114 -10.96 -5.43 -2.59
CA LYS A 114 -12.28 -6.09 -2.68
C LYS A 114 -12.89 -6.05 -4.09
N GLN A 115 -12.54 -5.05 -4.89
CA GLN A 115 -13.08 -4.84 -6.24
C GLN A 115 -12.11 -4.09 -7.16
N ASP A 116 -12.27 -4.25 -8.47
CA ASP A 116 -11.50 -3.48 -9.45
C ASP A 116 -11.91 -2.01 -9.39
N LEU A 117 -10.94 -1.12 -9.58
CA LEU A 117 -11.14 0.32 -9.49
C LEU A 117 -11.42 0.90 -10.88
N THR A 118 -12.55 1.56 -11.04
CA THR A 118 -12.88 2.31 -12.26
C THR A 118 -12.36 3.73 -12.22
N GLU A 119 -12.13 4.27 -11.02
CA GLU A 119 -11.62 5.61 -10.77
C GLU A 119 -10.47 5.54 -9.74
N PRO A 120 -9.54 6.51 -9.75
CA PRO A 120 -8.49 6.59 -8.75
C PRO A 120 -9.07 6.78 -7.33
N VAL A 121 -8.62 5.96 -6.37
CA VAL A 121 -9.07 6.00 -4.97
C VAL A 121 -7.96 6.55 -4.08
N PRO A 122 -8.04 7.80 -3.61
CA PRO A 122 -7.06 8.34 -2.68
C PRO A 122 -7.23 7.72 -1.29
N TYR A 123 -6.15 7.60 -0.55
CA TYR A 123 -6.15 7.19 0.85
C TYR A 123 -5.22 8.07 1.69
N ARG A 124 -5.44 8.08 3.00
CA ARG A 124 -4.71 8.91 3.96
C ARG A 124 -3.88 7.99 4.86
N LEU A 125 -2.66 8.43 5.16
CA LEU A 125 -1.73 7.74 6.04
C LEU A 125 -1.37 8.69 7.19
N SER A 126 -1.27 8.17 8.41
CA SER A 126 -0.86 8.94 9.58
C SER A 126 0.36 8.29 10.24
N PHE A 127 1.29 9.12 10.69
CA PHE A 127 2.60 8.69 11.14
C PHE A 127 2.91 9.24 12.54
N LEU A 128 3.55 8.43 13.37
CA LEU A 128 4.17 8.88 14.62
C LEU A 128 5.68 9.01 14.40
N LEU A 129 6.25 10.15 14.78
CA LEU A 129 7.65 10.50 14.55
C LEU A 129 8.34 10.84 15.88
N GLY A 130 9.51 10.23 16.12
CA GLY A 130 10.30 10.44 17.32
C GLY A 130 9.49 10.18 18.59
N THR A 131 9.41 11.20 19.46
CA THR A 131 8.65 11.15 20.72
C THR A 131 7.30 11.88 20.63
N VAL A 132 6.91 12.38 19.46
CA VAL A 132 5.66 13.15 19.29
C VAL A 132 4.47 12.19 19.26
N SER A 133 3.53 12.38 20.18
CA SER A 133 2.33 11.54 20.30
C SER A 133 1.20 11.95 19.35
N THR A 134 1.21 13.19 18.86
CA THR A 134 0.24 13.66 17.86
C THR A 134 0.67 13.16 16.48
N PRO A 135 -0.17 12.43 15.74
CA PRO A 135 0.19 11.93 14.42
C PRO A 135 0.43 13.06 13.41
N PHE A 136 1.50 12.93 12.64
CA PHE A 136 1.71 13.67 11.42
C PHE A 136 0.89 13.03 10.31
N THR A 137 0.08 13.84 9.62
CA THR A 137 -0.62 13.37 8.43
C THR A 137 -0.30 14.30 7.27
N PRO A 138 0.34 13.80 6.20
CA PRO A 138 0.57 14.58 4.99
C PRO A 138 -0.77 15.04 4.39
N THR A 139 -0.73 16.20 3.75
CA THR A 139 -1.83 16.72 2.94
C THR A 139 -1.99 15.92 1.66
N ALA A 140 -0.86 15.52 1.06
CA ALA A 140 -0.81 14.69 -0.11
C ALA A 140 -1.40 13.30 0.16
N ARG A 141 -2.14 12.79 -0.83
CA ARG A 141 -2.83 11.50 -0.75
C ARG A 141 -2.31 10.58 -1.84
N PRO A 142 -1.57 9.51 -1.50
CA PRO A 142 -1.32 8.45 -2.46
C PRO A 142 -2.66 7.83 -2.90
N THR A 143 -2.65 7.26 -4.09
CA THR A 143 -3.87 6.86 -4.78
C THR A 143 -3.74 5.45 -5.32
N LEU A 144 -4.77 4.63 -5.13
CA LEU A 144 -4.90 3.34 -5.79
C LEU A 144 -5.56 3.53 -7.16
N THR A 145 -5.04 2.86 -8.18
CA THR A 145 -5.55 2.93 -9.55
C THR A 145 -5.83 1.52 -10.07
N GLY A 146 -6.95 1.34 -10.75
CA GLY A 146 -7.33 0.05 -11.34
C GLY A 146 -6.49 -0.31 -12.56
N PRO A 147 -6.63 -1.50 -13.16
CA PRO A 147 -5.93 -1.86 -14.39
C PRO A 147 -6.19 -0.81 -15.48
N ALA A 148 -5.19 -0.56 -16.34
CA ALA A 148 -5.43 0.26 -17.52
C ALA A 148 -6.59 -0.39 -18.31
N ASN A 149 -7.58 0.40 -18.71
CA ASN A 149 -8.53 -0.03 -19.73
C ASN A 149 -7.73 -0.28 -21.01
N GLU A 150 -7.29 -1.53 -21.23
CA GLU A 150 -6.86 -1.96 -22.55
C GLU A 150 -8.05 -1.70 -23.49
N GLY A 151 -7.84 -0.82 -24.47
CA GLY A 151 -8.89 0.03 -25.03
C GLY A 151 -10.16 -0.69 -25.50
N LYS A 152 -11.30 -0.10 -25.15
CA LYS A 152 -12.46 -0.09 -26.04
C LYS A 152 -12.33 1.07 -27.04
N GLU A 153 -11.29 1.04 -27.87
CA GLU A 153 -11.33 1.71 -29.17
C GLU A 153 -11.48 0.61 -30.22
N GLY A 154 -12.72 0.38 -30.63
CA GLY A 154 -13.05 -0.69 -31.55
C GLY A 154 -14.54 -0.93 -31.67
N ARG A 155 -15.26 0.05 -32.23
CA ARG A 155 -16.29 -0.16 -33.28
C ARG A 155 -16.81 1.16 -33.81
#